data_AF-A0A535U857-F1
#
_entry.id   AF-A0A535U857-F1
#
_cell.length_a   1.000
_cell.length_b   1.000
_cell.length_c   1.000
_cell.angle_alpha   90.00
_cell.angle_beta   90.00
_cell.angle_gamma   90.00
#
_symmetry.space_group_name_H-M   'P 1'
#
loop_
_entity.id
_entity.type
_entity.pdbx_description
1 polymer ?
#
loop_
_entity_poly.entity_id
_entity_poly.type
_entity_poly.pdbx_seq_one_letter_code
_entity_poly.pdbx_strand_id
1 'polypeptide(L)'
;MIEPAPQAFRPLPGEDHTTLALPEVASWIAIYEELSSVLRLVLSRMDGDGDGTDAFRRNLSFVDERLTLWRDRHQALAGVVIDRKDHSLTFGGRYLKLTRREADLLDFLVRHPGRHFTTRQLTVLAWQNSRLSDAQVRTYMMRLRRRLREVGLEGLITIVRNRGYGADLPKVGVDGHA
;
A
#
# COMPACT_ATOMS: atom_id res chain seq x y z
N MET A 1 -18.58 23.01 -28.61
CA MET A 1 -19.39 22.02 -27.86
C MET A 1 -18.75 21.95 -26.49
N ILE A 2 -19.42 22.44 -25.43
CA ILE A 2 -18.86 22.41 -24.07
C ILE A 2 -19.11 21.01 -23.53
N GLU A 3 -18.06 20.21 -23.33
CA GLU A 3 -18.22 18.97 -22.58
C GLU A 3 -18.71 19.31 -21.16
N PRO A 4 -19.73 18.61 -20.64
CA PRO A 4 -20.17 18.84 -19.27
C PRO A 4 -19.02 18.54 -18.30
N ALA A 5 -18.90 19.36 -17.25
CA ALA A 5 -17.89 19.16 -16.23
C ALA A 5 -17.97 17.73 -15.65
N PRO A 6 -16.83 17.07 -15.38
CA PRO A 6 -16.81 15.73 -14.81
C PRO A 6 -17.65 15.65 -13.53
N GLN A 7 -18.46 14.60 -13.42
CA GLN A 7 -19.23 14.36 -12.21
C GLN A 7 -18.29 14.14 -11.01
N ALA A 8 -18.63 14.74 -9.86
CA ALA A 8 -17.91 14.53 -8.61
C ALA A 8 -18.05 13.07 -8.15
N PHE A 9 -16.93 12.44 -7.81
CA PHE A 9 -16.92 11.09 -7.26
C PHE A 9 -17.63 11.04 -5.90
N ARG A 10 -18.27 9.91 -5.65
CA ARG A 10 -18.94 9.58 -4.38
C ARG A 10 -18.43 8.21 -3.90
N PRO A 11 -18.61 7.88 -2.62
CA PRO A 11 -18.39 6.52 -2.13
C PRO A 11 -19.04 5.48 -3.04
N LEU A 12 -18.32 4.38 -3.30
CA LEU A 12 -18.84 3.31 -4.14
C LEU A 12 -19.99 2.59 -3.40
N PRO A 13 -21.05 2.16 -4.11
CA PRO A 13 -22.13 1.40 -3.49
C PRO A 13 -21.60 0.14 -2.78
N GLY A 14 -22.09 -0.11 -1.56
CA GLY A 14 -21.68 -1.27 -0.75
C GLY A 14 -20.37 -1.08 0.02
N GLU A 15 -19.76 0.10 -0.03
CA GLU A 15 -18.55 0.39 0.73
C GLU A 15 -18.84 0.52 2.24
N ASP A 16 -18.47 -0.52 3.02
CA ASP A 16 -18.62 -0.56 4.47
C ASP A 16 -17.27 -0.40 5.19
N HIS A 17 -17.05 0.78 5.77
CA HIS A 17 -15.80 1.11 6.48
C HIS A 17 -15.68 0.42 7.83
N THR A 18 -16.70 -0.30 8.27
CA THR A 18 -16.72 -1.04 9.53
C THR A 18 -16.35 -2.52 9.35
N THR A 19 -16.22 -3.00 8.10
CA THR A 19 -15.83 -4.39 7.83
C THR A 19 -14.53 -4.77 8.56
N LEU A 20 -14.55 -5.94 9.19
CA LEU A 20 -13.39 -6.54 9.86
C LEU A 20 -12.67 -7.55 8.94
N ALA A 21 -13.21 -7.81 7.75
CA ALA A 21 -12.66 -8.78 6.82
C ALA A 21 -11.47 -8.20 6.05
N LEU A 22 -10.25 -8.60 6.42
CA LEU A 22 -9.02 -8.20 5.70
C LEU A 22 -9.07 -8.46 4.18
N PRO A 23 -9.60 -9.58 3.66
CA PRO A 23 -9.73 -9.78 2.21
C PRO A 23 -10.64 -8.77 1.51
N GLU A 24 -11.69 -8.32 2.19
CA GLU A 24 -12.61 -7.30 1.68
C GLU A 24 -11.92 -5.93 1.65
N VAL A 25 -11.23 -5.57 2.74
CA VAL A 25 -10.38 -4.37 2.80
C VAL A 25 -9.35 -4.35 1.67
N ALA A 26 -8.67 -5.48 1.43
CA ALA A 26 -7.69 -5.61 0.35
C ALA A 26 -8.32 -5.41 -1.04
N SER A 27 -9.57 -5.87 -1.21
CA SER A 27 -10.33 -5.68 -2.46
C SER A 27 -10.68 -4.22 -2.69
N TRP A 28 -11.11 -3.49 -1.65
CA TRP A 28 -11.33 -2.05 -1.73
C TRP A 28 -10.05 -1.27 -2.05
N ILE A 29 -8.92 -1.65 -1.45
CA ILE A 29 -7.60 -1.07 -1.80
C ILE A 29 -7.32 -1.28 -3.29
N ALA A 30 -7.49 -2.51 -3.81
CA ALA A 30 -7.25 -2.79 -5.22
C ALA A 30 -8.13 -1.95 -6.16
N ILE A 31 -9.42 -1.79 -5.85
CA ILE A 31 -10.34 -0.95 -6.63
C ILE A 31 -9.86 0.51 -6.65
N TYR A 32 -9.59 1.09 -5.49
CA TYR A 32 -9.15 2.48 -5.41
C TYR A 32 -7.76 2.71 -6.00
N GLU A 33 -6.86 1.73 -5.94
CA GLU A 33 -5.56 1.77 -6.63
C GLU A 33 -5.73 1.88 -8.15
N GLU A 34 -6.60 1.06 -8.74
CA GLU A 34 -6.86 1.10 -10.18
C GLU A 34 -7.54 2.40 -10.60
N LEU A 35 -8.54 2.87 -9.85
CA LEU A 35 -9.17 4.17 -10.10
C LEU A 35 -8.14 5.31 -10.03
N SER A 36 -7.28 5.30 -9.02
CA SER A 36 -6.22 6.30 -8.84
C SER A 36 -5.24 6.28 -10.01
N SER A 37 -4.83 5.09 -10.46
CA SER A 37 -3.96 4.89 -11.61
C SER A 37 -4.55 5.48 -12.89
N VAL A 38 -5.83 5.16 -13.19
CA VAL A 38 -6.53 5.66 -14.37
C VAL A 38 -6.68 7.18 -14.32
N LEU A 39 -7.09 7.75 -13.17
CA LEU A 39 -7.25 9.19 -13.03
C LEU A 39 -5.93 9.95 -13.21
N ARG A 40 -4.82 9.43 -12.66
CA ARG A 40 -3.48 10.01 -12.89
C ARG A 40 -3.08 9.93 -14.36
N LEU A 41 -3.36 8.82 -15.03
CA LEU A 41 -3.08 8.66 -16.46
C LEU A 41 -3.86 9.67 -17.29
N VAL A 42 -5.15 9.86 -17.02
CA VAL A 42 -5.99 10.83 -17.73
C VAL A 42 -5.47 12.25 -17.48
N LEU A 43 -5.22 12.62 -16.23
CA LEU A 43 -4.64 13.93 -15.88
C LEU A 43 -3.30 14.19 -16.56
N SER A 44 -2.44 13.17 -16.71
CA SER A 44 -1.15 13.32 -17.41
C SER A 44 -1.27 13.62 -18.90
N ARG A 45 -2.45 13.36 -19.51
CA ARG A 45 -2.74 13.60 -20.93
C ARG A 45 -3.51 14.88 -21.18
N MET A 46 -4.12 15.47 -20.15
CA MET A 46 -4.90 16.70 -20.27
C MET A 46 -3.97 17.91 -20.30
N ASP A 47 -4.23 18.85 -21.20
CA ASP A 47 -3.58 20.15 -21.16
C ASP A 47 -4.07 20.93 -19.92
N GLY A 48 -3.12 21.55 -19.21
CA GLY A 48 -3.24 21.86 -17.77
C GLY A 48 -4.31 22.87 -17.33
N ASP A 49 -4.98 23.55 -18.26
CA ASP A 49 -5.83 24.69 -17.97
C ASP A 49 -7.30 24.45 -18.40
N GLY A 50 -8.17 24.32 -17.40
CA GLY A 50 -9.62 24.22 -17.58
C GLY A 50 -10.36 23.67 -16.37
N ASP A 51 -11.63 24.03 -16.22
CA ASP A 51 -12.52 23.54 -15.14
C ASP A 51 -12.65 22.00 -15.14
N GLY A 52 -12.58 21.37 -16.32
CA GLY A 52 -12.51 19.92 -16.45
C GLY A 52 -11.29 19.31 -15.75
N THR A 53 -10.11 19.91 -15.91
CA THR A 53 -8.87 19.45 -15.24
C THR A 53 -8.97 19.59 -13.73
N ASP A 54 -9.56 20.68 -13.24
CA ASP A 54 -9.79 20.88 -11.79
C ASP A 54 -10.78 19.88 -11.21
N ALA A 55 -11.85 19.56 -11.93
CA ALA A 55 -12.77 18.51 -11.53
C ALA A 55 -12.09 17.13 -11.46
N PHE A 56 -11.22 16.79 -12.41
CA PHE A 56 -10.42 15.56 -12.35
C PHE A 56 -9.43 15.55 -11.18
N ARG A 57 -8.77 16.68 -10.87
CA ARG A 57 -7.90 16.80 -9.69
C ARG A 57 -8.67 16.58 -8.39
N ARG A 58 -9.89 17.13 -8.27
CA ARG A 58 -10.79 16.88 -7.13
C ARG A 58 -11.15 15.40 -6.99
N ASN A 59 -11.49 14.75 -8.11
CA ASN A 59 -11.80 13.31 -8.11
C ASN A 59 -10.59 12.46 -7.74
N LEU A 60 -9.39 12.80 -8.21
CA LEU A 60 -8.16 12.12 -7.79
C LEU A 60 -7.89 12.29 -6.29
N SER A 61 -8.05 13.50 -5.75
CA SER A 61 -7.91 13.75 -4.30
C SER A 61 -8.86 12.86 -3.50
N PHE A 62 -10.14 12.81 -3.90
CA PHE A 62 -11.13 11.93 -3.28
C PHE A 62 -10.67 10.47 -3.29
N VAL A 63 -10.25 9.95 -4.44
CA VAL A 63 -9.79 8.56 -4.57
C VAL A 63 -8.54 8.28 -3.72
N ASP A 64 -7.58 9.21 -3.69
CA ASP A 64 -6.34 9.05 -2.92
C ASP A 64 -6.59 9.12 -1.40
N GLU A 65 -7.55 9.93 -0.96
CA GLU A 65 -8.03 9.97 0.43
C GLU A 65 -8.70 8.65 0.82
N ARG A 66 -9.59 8.10 -0.03
CA ARG A 66 -10.22 6.78 0.22
C ARG A 66 -9.20 5.66 0.24
N LEU A 67 -8.25 5.66 -0.68
CA LEU A 67 -7.17 4.68 -0.73
C LEU A 67 -6.32 4.71 0.55
N THR A 68 -6.03 5.91 1.06
CA THR A 68 -5.30 6.08 2.33
C THR A 68 -6.09 5.50 3.50
N LEU A 69 -7.38 5.84 3.61
CA LEU A 69 -8.26 5.33 4.65
C LEU A 69 -8.29 3.79 4.68
N TRP A 70 -8.46 3.14 3.52
CA TRP A 70 -8.49 1.68 3.45
C TRP A 70 -7.15 1.02 3.78
N ARG A 71 -6.03 1.62 3.36
CA ARG A 71 -4.69 1.13 3.71
C ARG A 71 -4.40 1.23 5.20
N ASP A 72 -4.80 2.33 5.83
CA ASP A 72 -4.66 2.52 7.27
C ASP A 72 -5.54 1.52 8.04
N ARG A 73 -6.77 1.28 7.56
CA ARG A 73 -7.66 0.25 8.11
C ARG A 73 -7.07 -1.16 7.98
N HIS A 74 -6.46 -1.50 6.84
CA HIS A 74 -5.80 -2.80 6.61
C HIS A 74 -4.70 -3.05 7.65
N GLN A 75 -3.86 -2.04 7.89
CA GLN A 75 -2.81 -2.08 8.90
C GLN A 75 -3.36 -2.21 10.32
N ALA A 76 -4.37 -1.41 10.66
CA ALA A 76 -5.02 -1.44 11.97
C ALA A 76 -5.67 -2.80 12.27
N LEU A 77 -6.42 -3.37 11.32
CA LEU A 77 -7.04 -4.69 11.45
C LEU A 77 -6.03 -5.83 11.50
N ALA A 78 -4.84 -5.64 10.92
CA ALA A 78 -3.73 -6.58 11.05
C ALA A 78 -2.90 -6.39 12.33
N GLY A 79 -3.17 -5.33 13.12
CA GLY A 79 -2.38 -5.00 14.29
C GLY A 79 -0.93 -4.62 13.98
N VAL A 80 -0.63 -4.30 12.71
CA VAL A 80 0.71 -3.93 12.22
C VAL A 80 0.72 -2.43 12.00
N VAL A 81 1.47 -1.70 12.82
CA VAL A 81 1.59 -0.24 12.72
C VAL A 81 3.01 0.11 12.27
N ILE A 82 3.13 0.79 11.13
CA ILE A 82 4.42 1.27 10.62
C ILE A 82 4.51 2.78 10.79
N ASP A 83 5.44 3.24 11.63
CA ASP A 83 5.76 4.66 11.75
C ASP A 83 6.83 5.04 10.73
N ARG A 84 6.45 5.87 9.76
CA ARG A 84 7.35 6.34 8.70
C ARG A 84 8.33 7.42 9.16
N LYS A 85 8.00 8.19 10.19
CA LYS A 85 8.89 9.23 10.75
C LYS A 85 9.98 8.57 11.61
N ASP A 86 9.56 7.63 12.45
CA ASP A 86 10.48 6.91 13.33
C ASP A 86 11.11 5.69 12.64
N HIS A 87 10.71 5.36 11.41
CA HIS A 87 11.14 4.16 10.71
C HIS A 87 11.04 2.93 11.61
N SER A 88 9.83 2.65 12.11
CA SER A 88 9.62 1.58 13.07
C SER A 88 8.34 0.81 12.79
N LEU A 89 8.28 -0.42 13.29
CA LEU A 89 7.09 -1.26 13.25
C LEU A 89 6.70 -1.64 14.67
N THR A 90 5.40 -1.64 14.94
CA THR A 90 4.81 -2.21 16.15
C THR A 90 3.82 -3.31 15.78
N PHE A 91 3.94 -4.47 16.42
CA PHE A 91 2.99 -5.58 16.28
C PHE A 91 2.89 -6.35 17.58
N GLY A 92 1.66 -6.62 18.06
CA GLY A 92 1.44 -7.36 19.30
C GLY A 92 2.16 -6.78 20.53
N GLY A 93 2.27 -5.44 20.61
CA GLY A 93 3.02 -4.74 21.66
C GLY A 93 4.56 -4.78 21.53
N ARG A 94 5.10 -5.48 20.52
CA ARG A 94 6.54 -5.53 20.25
C ARG A 94 6.96 -4.42 19.31
N TYR A 95 8.03 -3.73 19.66
CA TYR A 95 8.63 -2.66 18.86
C TYR A 95 9.84 -3.16 18.08
N LEU A 96 9.91 -2.78 16.80
CA LEU A 96 11.02 -3.07 15.91
C LEU A 96 11.48 -1.77 15.22
N LYS A 97 12.64 -1.25 15.61
CA LYS A 97 13.28 -0.16 14.86
C LYS A 97 13.69 -0.69 13.49
N LEU A 98 13.49 0.05 12.41
CA LEU A 98 13.94 -0.30 11.07
C LEU A 98 14.92 0.77 10.56
N THR A 99 15.73 0.41 9.58
CA THR A 99 16.38 1.46 8.78
C THR A 99 15.33 2.14 7.89
N ARG A 100 15.59 3.37 7.44
CA ARG A 100 14.69 4.07 6.51
C ARG A 100 14.32 3.24 5.29
N ARG A 101 15.30 2.57 4.67
CA ARG A 101 15.07 1.76 3.46
C ARG A 101 14.23 0.52 3.73
N GLU A 102 14.44 -0.13 4.87
CA GLU A 102 13.62 -1.27 5.31
C GLU A 102 12.18 -0.83 5.60
N ALA A 103 12.00 0.29 6.31
CA ALA A 103 10.69 0.86 6.60
C ALA A 103 9.94 1.25 5.33
N ASP A 104 10.59 1.96 4.40
CA ASP A 104 10.00 2.35 3.12
C ASP A 104 9.58 1.12 2.28
N LEU A 105 10.42 0.07 2.27
CA LEU A 105 10.13 -1.17 1.54
C LEU A 105 8.95 -1.92 2.15
N LEU A 106 8.92 -2.01 3.49
CA LEU A 106 7.86 -2.70 4.21
C LEU A 106 6.53 -1.95 4.06
N ASP A 107 6.52 -0.64 4.29
CA ASP A 107 5.35 0.23 4.12
C ASP A 107 4.80 0.12 2.69
N PHE A 108 5.69 0.13 1.69
CA PHE A 108 5.28 -0.07 0.30
C PHE A 108 4.58 -1.42 0.10
N LEU A 109 5.15 -2.54 0.54
CA LEU A 109 4.53 -3.85 0.33
C LEU A 109 3.19 -3.98 1.08
N VAL A 110 3.13 -3.53 2.34
CA VAL A 110 1.95 -3.61 3.20
C VAL A 110 0.78 -2.77 2.68
N ARG A 111 1.08 -1.64 2.01
CA ARG A 111 0.08 -0.78 1.35
C ARG A 111 -0.49 -1.35 0.06
N HIS A 112 0.08 -2.43 -0.49
CA HIS A 112 -0.33 -3.05 -1.75
C HIS A 112 -0.66 -4.55 -1.56
N PRO A 113 -1.70 -4.89 -0.77
CA PRO A 113 -2.05 -6.27 -0.48
C PRO A 113 -2.37 -7.06 -1.76
N GLY A 114 -1.97 -8.34 -1.78
CA GLY A 114 -2.19 -9.24 -2.91
C GLY A 114 -1.31 -8.96 -4.14
N ARG A 115 -0.50 -7.89 -4.13
CA ARG A 115 0.40 -7.54 -5.23
C ARG A 115 1.82 -8.00 -4.95
N HIS A 116 2.53 -8.35 -6.03
CA HIS A 116 3.91 -8.81 -5.99
C HIS A 116 4.75 -7.97 -6.94
N PHE A 117 5.96 -7.63 -6.51
CA PHE A 117 6.85 -6.71 -7.21
C PHE A 117 8.25 -7.32 -7.37
N THR A 118 8.77 -7.24 -8.59
CA THR A 118 10.16 -7.58 -8.89
C THR A 118 11.12 -6.62 -8.18
N THR A 119 12.38 -7.02 -8.02
CA THR A 119 13.40 -6.13 -7.43
C THR A 119 13.53 -4.82 -8.20
N ARG A 120 13.48 -4.88 -9.54
CA ARG A 120 13.54 -3.71 -10.42
C ARG A 120 12.35 -2.78 -10.23
N GLN A 121 11.15 -3.31 -9.96
CA GLN A 121 10.00 -2.48 -9.63
C GLN A 121 10.18 -1.82 -8.26
N LEU A 122 10.68 -2.55 -7.27
CA LEU A 122 10.86 -2.04 -5.91
C LEU A 122 11.88 -0.90 -5.82
N THR A 123 12.94 -0.91 -6.64
CA THR A 123 13.90 0.21 -6.69
C THR A 123 13.23 1.53 -7.10
N VAL A 124 12.26 1.47 -8.01
CA VAL A 124 11.53 2.63 -8.50
C VAL A 124 10.35 2.98 -7.60
N LEU A 125 9.49 2.02 -7.30
CA LEU A 125 8.19 2.28 -6.66
C LEU A 125 8.30 2.52 -5.15
N ALA A 126 9.13 1.76 -4.44
CA ALA A 126 9.26 1.90 -2.98
C ALA A 126 10.19 3.07 -2.58
N TRP A 127 11.15 3.40 -3.44
CA TRP A 127 12.25 4.30 -3.07
C TRP A 127 12.41 5.52 -3.97
N GLN A 128 11.65 5.60 -5.07
CA GLN A 128 11.72 6.68 -6.07
C GLN A 128 13.16 6.97 -6.53
N ASN A 129 14.05 5.97 -6.46
CA ASN A 129 15.48 6.16 -6.63
C ASN A 129 16.11 4.98 -7.38
N SER A 130 16.52 5.26 -8.62
CA SER A 130 17.05 4.29 -9.58
C SER A 130 18.47 3.81 -9.29
N ARG A 131 19.18 4.35 -8.29
CA ARG A 131 20.60 4.01 -8.05
C ARG A 131 20.80 2.72 -7.25
N LEU A 132 19.74 2.13 -6.70
CA LEU A 132 19.83 0.88 -5.97
C LEU A 132 19.78 -0.31 -6.95
N SER A 133 20.66 -1.29 -6.75
CA SER A 133 20.70 -2.50 -7.55
C SER A 133 19.71 -3.56 -7.06
N ASP A 134 19.35 -4.48 -7.95
CA ASP A 134 18.50 -5.64 -7.60
C ASP A 134 19.10 -6.47 -6.44
N ALA A 135 20.43 -6.56 -6.36
CA ALA A 135 21.12 -7.26 -5.28
C ALA A 135 20.96 -6.54 -3.92
N GLN A 136 20.94 -5.20 -3.92
CA GLN A 136 20.66 -4.43 -2.71
C GLN A 136 19.23 -4.65 -2.23
N VAL A 137 18.23 -4.68 -3.13
CA VAL A 137 16.84 -5.01 -2.75
C VAL A 137 16.76 -6.38 -2.08
N ARG A 138 17.39 -7.41 -2.66
CA ARG A 138 17.42 -8.76 -2.08
C ARG A 138 18.06 -8.78 -0.69
N THR A 139 19.12 -7.99 -0.50
CA THR A 139 19.80 -7.85 0.80
C THR A 139 18.89 -7.21 1.85
N TYR A 140 18.20 -6.11 1.50
CA TYR A 140 17.22 -5.49 2.38
C TYR A 140 16.08 -6.46 2.71
N MET A 141 15.59 -7.21 1.73
CA MET A 141 14.53 -8.19 1.96
C MET A 141 14.96 -9.32 2.91
N MET A 142 16.17 -9.84 2.75
CA MET A 142 16.73 -10.86 3.63
C MET A 142 16.84 -10.34 5.07
N ARG A 143 17.38 -9.13 5.26
CA ARG A 143 17.48 -8.49 6.58
C ARG A 143 16.10 -8.26 7.18
N LEU A 144 15.18 -7.69 6.42
CA LEU A 144 13.83 -7.39 6.85
C LEU A 144 13.09 -8.65 7.29
N ARG A 145 13.14 -9.74 6.53
CA ARG A 145 12.56 -11.04 6.92
C ARG A 145 13.13 -11.60 8.23
N ARG A 146 14.44 -11.47 8.44
CA ARG A 146 15.07 -11.89 9.70
C ARG A 146 14.54 -11.08 10.87
N ARG A 147 14.45 -9.76 10.72
CA ARG A 147 13.96 -8.84 11.76
C ARG A 147 12.48 -9.02 12.07
N LEU A 148 11.65 -9.24 11.04
CA LEU A 148 10.22 -9.50 11.22
C LEU A 148 9.96 -10.79 12.01
N ARG A 149 10.81 -11.81 11.86
CA ARG A 149 10.74 -13.03 12.67
C ARG A 149 10.91 -12.75 14.17
N GLU A 150 11.76 -11.79 14.55
CA GLU A 150 11.99 -11.42 15.97
C GLU A 150 10.70 -10.91 16.64
N VAL A 151 9.76 -10.37 15.87
CA VAL A 151 8.46 -9.88 16.34
C VAL A 151 7.28 -10.78 15.96
N GLY A 152 7.53 -12.00 15.47
CA GLY A 152 6.46 -12.97 15.12
C GLY A 152 5.77 -12.72 13.77
N LEU A 153 6.44 -12.02 12.85
CA LEU A 153 5.94 -11.69 11.51
C LEU A 153 6.71 -12.42 10.39
N GLU A 154 7.17 -13.66 10.63
CA GLU A 154 7.97 -14.42 9.64
C GLU A 154 7.26 -14.66 8.29
N GLY A 155 5.93 -14.75 8.29
CA GLY A 155 5.11 -14.96 7.10
C GLY A 155 4.74 -13.68 6.34
N LEU A 156 5.03 -12.50 6.90
CA LEU A 156 4.53 -11.23 6.35
C LEU A 156 5.04 -11.00 4.92
N ILE A 157 6.30 -11.31 4.64
CA ILE A 157 6.88 -11.09 3.31
C ILE A 157 6.82 -12.38 2.51
N THR A 158 6.09 -12.34 1.42
CA THR A 158 5.86 -13.46 0.51
C THR A 158 6.67 -13.33 -0.77
N ILE A 159 6.93 -14.46 -1.43
CA ILE A 159 7.65 -14.51 -2.70
C ILE A 159 6.90 -15.43 -3.65
N VAL A 160 6.56 -14.92 -4.83
CA VAL A 160 5.97 -15.72 -5.91
C VAL A 160 6.91 -15.71 -7.11
N ARG A 161 7.21 -16.90 -7.63
CA ARG A 161 8.10 -17.08 -8.79
C ARG A 161 7.63 -16.20 -9.94
N ASN A 162 8.57 -15.51 -10.58
CA ASN A 162 8.36 -14.57 -11.70
C ASN A 162 7.54 -13.31 -11.37
N ARG A 163 6.89 -13.21 -10.20
CA ARG A 163 6.14 -12.01 -9.76
C ARG A 163 6.90 -11.19 -8.71
N GLY A 164 7.83 -11.81 -7.98
CA GLY A 164 8.68 -11.14 -7.01
C GLY A 164 8.10 -11.16 -5.59
N TYR A 165 8.23 -10.07 -4.86
CA TYR A 165 7.93 -9.97 -3.44
C TYR A 165 6.58 -9.31 -3.18
N GLY A 166 5.81 -9.84 -2.24
CA GLY A 166 4.56 -9.27 -1.75
C GLY A 166 4.54 -9.15 -0.23
N ALA A 167 3.42 -8.68 0.30
CA ALA A 167 3.09 -8.78 1.72
C ALA A 167 1.74 -9.46 1.92
N ASP A 168 1.67 -10.30 2.95
CA ASP A 168 0.45 -10.89 3.47
C ASP A 168 0.36 -10.55 4.96
N LEU A 169 -0.57 -9.67 5.33
CA LEU A 169 -0.70 -9.24 6.71
C LEU A 169 -1.34 -10.36 7.54
N PRO A 170 -0.89 -10.56 8.80
CA PRO A 170 -1.51 -11.54 9.67
C PRO A 170 -2.98 -11.18 9.89
N LYS A 171 -3.84 -12.20 9.90
CA LYS A 171 -5.21 -12.02 10.33
C LYS A 171 -5.19 -11.84 11.85
N VAL A 172 -5.55 -10.68 12.35
CA VAL A 172 -5.76 -10.53 13.81
C VAL A 172 -6.97 -11.36 14.15
N GLY A 173 -6.72 -12.52 14.74
CA GLY A 173 -7.74 -13.46 15.15
C GLY A 173 -7.14 -14.54 16.04
N VAL A 174 -7.38 -14.39 17.35
CA VAL A 174 -7.70 -15.49 18.27
C VAL A 174 -6.81 -16.75 18.19
N ASP A 175 -5.49 -16.60 18.11
CA ASP A 175 -4.62 -17.66 18.61
C ASP A 175 -4.60 -17.53 20.14
N GLY A 176 -5.70 -18.00 20.73
CA GLY A 176 -5.75 -18.38 22.13
C GLY A 176 -4.58 -19.30 22.39
N HIS A 177 -3.75 -18.91 23.35
CA HIS A 177 -2.89 -19.85 24.04
C HIS A 177 -3.81 -20.95 24.57
N ALA A 178 -3.74 -22.13 23.96
CA ALA A 178 -4.21 -23.38 24.51
C ALA A 178 -2.97 -24.22 24.87
#